data_AF-A0A8H7IS61-F1
#
_entry.id   AF-A0A8H7IS61-F1
#
_cell.length_a   1.000
_cell.length_b   1.000
_cell.length_c   1.000
_cell.angle_alpha   90.00
_cell.angle_beta   90.00
_cell.angle_gamma   90.00
#
_symmetry.space_group_name_H-M   'P 1'
#
loop_
_entity.id
_entity.type
_entity.pdbx_description
1 polymer ?
#
loop_
_entity_poly.entity_id
_entity_poly.type
_entity_poly.pdbx_seq_one_letter_code
_entity_poly.pdbx_strand_id
1 'polypeptide(L)'
;MKLTLLSLAIISGVLAAPAPAADPEAFPIAELLSSDISLEDHALSKRQYSSSSYDQLTDGTACRAISVIYARGTSQQGNVGDAAAVGPLFFNQIASKVGGTSRLAIQGVTYAASVSGFLQGGDAAGSTTMTNLISTTATRCPSTKIVLAGYSQGAQLVHNAAVRTSATNAARVAAVVVFGDPKRGQSFGSIAASKIRTICHTGDNICEGGTSITAAHLNYQNDAGTAATFVAGKVA
;
A
#
# COMPACT_ATOMS: atom_id res chain seq x y z
N MET A 1 13.24 -64.72 -68.19
CA MET A 1 11.84 -64.51 -68.62
C MET A 1 11.36 -63.21 -67.97
N LYS A 2 11.66 -62.07 -68.62
CA LYS A 2 10.70 -61.11 -69.20
C LYS A 2 9.61 -60.61 -68.23
N LEU A 3 9.86 -59.38 -67.77
CA LEU A 3 8.96 -58.39 -67.18
C LEU A 3 7.68 -58.20 -68.01
N THR A 4 6.55 -58.06 -67.33
CA THR A 4 5.36 -57.38 -67.86
C THR A 4 4.91 -56.36 -66.82
N LEU A 5 5.01 -55.06 -67.17
CA LEU A 5 4.47 -53.96 -66.40
C LEU A 5 2.94 -53.96 -66.49
N LEU A 6 2.26 -53.80 -65.35
CA LEU A 6 0.86 -53.42 -65.30
C LEU A 6 0.75 -52.07 -64.58
N SER A 7 0.47 -51.02 -65.35
CA SER A 7 0.20 -49.66 -64.88
C SER A 7 -1.17 -49.62 -64.22
N LEU A 8 -1.24 -49.19 -62.95
CA LEU A 8 -2.51 -48.92 -62.27
C LEU A 8 -2.62 -47.42 -61.98
N ALA A 9 -3.63 -46.80 -62.59
CA ALA A 9 -3.94 -45.38 -62.48
C ALA A 9 -4.45 -45.04 -61.06
N ILE A 10 -3.93 -43.95 -60.49
CA ILE A 10 -4.40 -43.39 -59.22
C ILE A 10 -5.59 -42.48 -59.54
N ILE A 11 -6.79 -42.89 -59.14
CA ILE A 11 -7.99 -42.04 -59.20
C ILE A 11 -7.97 -41.15 -57.96
N SER A 12 -7.71 -39.86 -58.14
CA SER A 12 -7.85 -38.84 -57.10
C SER A 12 -9.34 -38.54 -56.88
N GLY A 13 -9.94 -39.17 -55.87
CA GLY A 13 -11.25 -38.74 -55.34
C GLY A 13 -11.06 -37.55 -54.42
N VAL A 14 -11.61 -36.38 -54.77
CA VAL A 14 -11.71 -35.24 -53.86
C VAL A 14 -12.94 -35.47 -52.99
N LEU A 15 -12.73 -35.86 -51.74
CA LEU A 15 -13.80 -35.89 -50.74
C LEU A 15 -14.03 -34.44 -50.29
N ALA A 16 -15.13 -33.83 -50.73
CA ALA A 16 -15.54 -32.51 -50.24
C ALA A 16 -15.81 -32.60 -48.73
N ALA A 17 -15.11 -31.80 -47.94
CA ALA A 17 -15.39 -31.66 -46.52
C ALA A 17 -16.79 -31.02 -46.31
N PRO A 18 -17.56 -31.46 -45.31
CA PRO A 18 -18.82 -30.81 -44.98
C PRO A 18 -18.55 -29.36 -44.54
N ALA A 19 -19.37 -28.44 -45.03
CA ALA A 19 -19.34 -27.04 -44.62
C ALA A 19 -19.61 -26.93 -43.11
N PRO A 20 -18.94 -26.02 -42.38
CA PRO A 20 -19.22 -25.80 -40.97
C PRO A 20 -20.66 -25.31 -40.80
N ALA A 21 -21.43 -25.99 -39.95
CA ALA A 21 -22.72 -25.51 -39.48
C ALA A 21 -22.52 -24.21 -38.69
N ALA A 22 -23.38 -23.22 -38.92
CA ALA A 22 -23.36 -21.96 -38.18
C ALA A 22 -23.78 -22.19 -36.73
N ASP A 23 -22.91 -21.86 -35.77
CA ASP A 23 -23.25 -21.78 -34.36
C ASP A 23 -24.21 -20.60 -34.10
N PRO A 24 -25.34 -20.79 -33.42
CA PRO A 24 -26.31 -19.72 -33.15
C PRO A 24 -25.92 -18.79 -31.99
N GLU A 25 -24.74 -18.98 -31.37
CA GLU A 25 -24.27 -18.20 -30.21
C GLU A 25 -23.00 -17.38 -30.54
N ALA A 26 -22.85 -16.95 -31.79
CA ALA A 26 -21.85 -15.94 -32.13
C ALA A 26 -22.38 -14.56 -31.72
N PHE A 27 -21.88 -14.02 -30.62
CA PHE A 27 -22.15 -12.64 -30.18
C PHE A 27 -21.92 -11.67 -31.35
N PRO A 28 -22.96 -10.98 -31.84
CA PRO A 28 -22.82 -10.12 -33.01
C PRO A 28 -22.06 -8.86 -32.62
N ILE A 29 -20.79 -8.80 -33.03
CA ILE A 29 -19.89 -7.63 -32.90
C ILE A 29 -20.48 -6.36 -33.56
N ALA A 30 -21.54 -6.50 -34.37
CA ALA A 30 -22.27 -5.41 -34.99
C ALA A 30 -23.01 -4.51 -33.99
N GLU A 31 -23.44 -5.01 -32.82
CA GLU A 31 -24.05 -4.17 -31.76
C GLU A 31 -23.03 -3.29 -31.03
N LEU A 32 -21.73 -3.64 -31.09
CA LEU A 32 -20.66 -2.83 -30.51
C LEU A 32 -20.26 -1.64 -31.40
N LEU A 33 -20.69 -1.63 -32.67
CA LEU A 33 -20.43 -0.54 -33.62
C LEU A 33 -21.56 0.49 -33.69
N SER A 34 -22.76 0.15 -33.17
CA SER A 34 -23.92 1.05 -33.10
C SER A 34 -24.08 1.72 -31.74
N SER A 35 -23.27 1.33 -30.74
CA SER A 35 -23.16 2.07 -29.50
C SER A 35 -22.17 3.21 -29.72
N ASP A 36 -22.68 4.42 -29.84
CA ASP A 36 -21.93 5.63 -29.52
C ASP A 36 -21.55 5.53 -28.04
N ILE A 37 -20.47 4.79 -27.75
CA ILE A 37 -19.76 4.87 -26.48
C ILE A 37 -19.16 6.27 -26.48
N SER A 38 -19.95 7.20 -25.97
CA SER A 38 -19.48 8.45 -25.43
C SER A 38 -18.33 8.13 -24.48
N LEU A 39 -17.10 8.32 -24.97
CA LEU A 39 -15.93 8.44 -24.13
C LEU A 39 -16.01 9.81 -23.43
N GLU A 40 -17.04 10.02 -22.62
CA GLU A 40 -17.02 11.01 -21.56
C GLU A 40 -15.90 10.60 -20.62
N ASP A 41 -14.71 11.13 -20.89
CA ASP A 41 -13.58 11.34 -19.98
C ASP A 41 -13.55 10.40 -18.77
N HIS A 42 -13.55 9.09 -19.02
CA HIS A 42 -13.01 8.13 -18.07
C HIS A 42 -11.49 8.25 -18.19
N ALA A 43 -10.98 9.42 -17.81
CA ALA A 43 -9.59 9.57 -17.40
C ALA A 43 -9.32 8.36 -16.52
N LEU A 44 -8.34 7.55 -16.90
CA LEU A 44 -7.79 6.49 -16.05
C LEU A 44 -7.34 7.19 -14.77
N SER A 45 -8.26 7.33 -13.82
CA SER A 45 -7.98 7.91 -12.53
C SER A 45 -6.92 6.99 -11.97
N LYS A 46 -5.67 7.49 -11.91
CA LYS A 46 -4.54 6.73 -11.37
C LYS A 46 -5.06 6.14 -10.07
N ARG A 47 -5.02 4.81 -9.91
CA ARG A 47 -5.45 4.16 -8.67
C ARG A 47 -4.83 4.92 -7.51
N GLN A 48 -5.64 5.66 -6.76
CA GLN A 48 -5.25 6.46 -5.62
C GLN A 48 -5.80 5.80 -4.36
N TYR A 49 -5.13 6.04 -3.25
CA TYR A 49 -5.62 5.72 -1.93
C TYR A 49 -6.60 6.83 -1.49
N SER A 50 -7.88 6.49 -1.36
CA SER A 50 -8.98 7.38 -0.95
C SER A 50 -9.92 6.76 0.11
N SER A 51 -9.70 5.51 0.51
CA SER A 51 -10.44 4.83 1.58
C SER A 51 -9.85 5.22 2.94
N SER A 52 -10.69 5.16 3.98
CA SER A 52 -10.24 5.32 5.37
C SER A 52 -9.66 4.05 5.99
N SER A 53 -9.76 2.91 5.29
CA SER A 53 -9.21 1.63 5.74
C SER A 53 -8.49 0.86 4.63
N TYR A 54 -7.35 0.25 4.99
CA TYR A 54 -6.56 -0.67 4.15
C TYR A 54 -5.99 -1.83 4.98
N ASP A 55 -6.12 -3.06 4.48
CA ASP A 55 -5.74 -4.30 5.19
C ASP A 55 -4.88 -5.25 4.34
N GLN A 56 -4.11 -4.69 3.40
CA GLN A 56 -3.45 -5.44 2.32
C GLN A 56 -2.32 -6.37 2.79
N LEU A 57 -1.93 -6.34 4.07
CA LEU A 57 -0.97 -7.28 4.64
C LEU A 57 -1.65 -8.46 5.35
N THR A 58 -2.98 -8.39 5.52
CA THR A 58 -3.78 -9.40 6.24
C THR A 58 -4.98 -9.93 5.45
N ASP A 59 -5.44 -9.24 4.41
CA ASP A 59 -6.65 -9.58 3.61
C ASP A 59 -6.44 -10.62 2.49
N GLY A 60 -5.28 -11.27 2.45
CA GLY A 60 -4.91 -12.20 1.38
C GLY A 60 -4.28 -11.56 0.13
N THR A 61 -4.13 -10.23 0.08
CA THR A 61 -3.39 -9.56 -1.01
C THR A 61 -1.97 -10.12 -1.15
N ALA A 62 -1.55 -10.38 -2.40
CA ALA A 62 -0.21 -10.87 -2.69
C ALA A 62 0.87 -9.86 -2.23
N CYS A 63 2.04 -10.36 -1.83
CA CYS A 63 3.14 -9.50 -1.41
C CYS A 63 3.52 -8.51 -2.50
N ARG A 64 3.64 -7.24 -2.11
CA ARG A 64 4.16 -6.18 -2.97
C ARG A 64 5.58 -5.84 -2.53
N ALA A 65 6.30 -5.08 -3.34
CA ALA A 65 7.69 -4.78 -3.06
C ALA A 65 7.89 -3.87 -1.85
N ILE A 66 6.88 -3.07 -1.52
CA ILE A 66 6.90 -2.16 -0.37
C ILE A 66 5.64 -2.40 0.44
N SER A 67 5.81 -2.61 1.74
CA SER A 67 4.74 -2.77 2.70
C SER A 67 4.76 -1.59 3.65
N VAL A 68 3.68 -0.79 3.67
CA VAL A 68 3.54 0.37 4.56
C VAL A 68 2.61 -0.02 5.71
N ILE A 69 3.12 -0.02 6.93
CA ILE A 69 2.32 -0.18 8.15
C ILE A 69 2.12 1.20 8.75
N TYR A 70 0.88 1.66 8.81
CA TYR A 70 0.53 3.03 9.18
C TYR A 70 -0.40 3.09 10.39
N ALA A 71 -0.10 3.94 11.36
CA ALA A 71 -0.99 4.25 12.48
C ALA A 71 -1.51 5.69 12.37
N ARG A 72 -2.84 5.86 12.39
CA ARG A 72 -3.51 7.15 12.23
C ARG A 72 -3.36 8.09 13.44
N GLY A 73 -3.91 9.28 13.35
CA GLY A 73 -4.01 10.22 14.49
C GLY A 73 -5.23 9.96 15.36
N THR A 74 -5.24 10.57 16.55
CA THR A 74 -6.39 10.55 17.46
C THR A 74 -7.67 10.98 16.73
N SER A 75 -8.77 10.25 16.96
CA SER A 75 -10.10 10.50 16.38
C SER A 75 -10.21 10.38 14.85
N GLN A 76 -9.17 9.98 14.13
CA GLN A 76 -9.25 9.80 12.68
C GLN A 76 -10.09 8.58 12.31
N GLN A 77 -10.73 8.63 11.15
CA GLN A 77 -11.61 7.56 10.66
C GLN A 77 -10.83 6.30 10.24
N GLY A 78 -11.53 5.15 10.25
CA GLY A 78 -11.00 3.88 9.76
C GLY A 78 -9.69 3.45 10.43
N ASN A 79 -8.74 2.91 9.66
CA ASN A 79 -7.41 2.53 10.17
C ASN A 79 -6.25 3.40 9.63
N VAL A 80 -6.53 4.30 8.67
CA VAL A 80 -5.52 5.25 8.11
C VAL A 80 -5.95 6.73 8.10
N GLY A 81 -7.18 7.06 8.47
CA GLY A 81 -7.77 8.39 8.29
C GLY A 81 -8.44 8.57 6.92
N ASP A 82 -9.31 9.57 6.76
CA ASP A 82 -10.01 9.84 5.50
C ASP A 82 -9.07 10.25 4.34
N ALA A 83 -9.62 10.41 3.14
CA ALA A 83 -8.86 10.72 1.93
C ALA A 83 -8.02 12.02 2.00
N ALA A 84 -8.39 12.97 2.86
CA ALA A 84 -7.67 14.23 3.08
C ALA A 84 -6.72 14.16 4.29
N ALA A 85 -6.72 13.05 5.04
CA ALA A 85 -5.80 12.83 6.13
C ALA A 85 -4.36 12.57 5.63
N VAL A 86 -3.41 12.72 6.55
CA VAL A 86 -1.96 12.52 6.29
C VAL A 86 -1.68 11.16 5.65
N GLY A 87 -2.33 10.08 6.11
CA GLY A 87 -2.11 8.71 5.66
C GLY A 87 -2.33 8.53 4.14
N PRO A 88 -3.59 8.63 3.66
CA PRO A 88 -3.88 8.46 2.22
C PRO A 88 -3.08 9.39 1.31
N LEU A 89 -2.90 10.66 1.70
CA LEU A 89 -2.07 11.61 0.93
C LEU A 89 -0.60 11.18 0.88
N PHE A 90 -0.04 10.72 2.00
CA PHE A 90 1.32 10.17 2.05
C PHE A 90 1.47 8.92 1.18
N PHE A 91 0.52 7.97 1.21
CA PHE A 91 0.58 6.76 0.37
C PHE A 91 0.56 7.10 -1.12
N ASN A 92 -0.28 8.05 -1.52
CA ASN A 92 -0.34 8.55 -2.89
C ASN A 92 0.97 9.21 -3.32
N GLN A 93 1.60 9.98 -2.43
CA GLN A 93 2.91 10.57 -2.70
C GLN A 93 3.99 9.49 -2.84
N ILE A 94 4.04 8.47 -1.99
CA ILE A 94 4.98 7.34 -2.16
C ILE A 94 4.74 6.67 -3.50
N ALA A 95 3.49 6.33 -3.82
CA ALA A 95 3.14 5.65 -5.08
C ALA A 95 3.61 6.46 -6.30
N SER A 96 3.51 7.79 -6.25
CA SER A 96 4.00 8.68 -7.32
C SER A 96 5.52 8.62 -7.52
N LYS A 97 6.29 8.25 -6.49
CA LYS A 97 7.76 8.20 -6.51
C LYS A 97 8.33 6.81 -6.77
N VAL A 98 7.57 5.75 -6.50
CA VAL A 98 8.07 4.35 -6.57
C VAL A 98 7.52 3.54 -7.74
N GLY A 99 6.82 4.18 -8.69
CA GLY A 99 6.31 3.52 -9.90
C GLY A 99 4.85 3.03 -9.80
N GLY A 100 4.04 3.63 -8.93
CA GLY A 100 2.59 3.42 -8.86
C GLY A 100 2.11 2.58 -7.68
N THR A 101 0.79 2.51 -7.51
CA THR A 101 0.16 1.84 -6.34
C THR A 101 0.27 0.33 -6.36
N SER A 102 0.55 -0.29 -7.51
CA SER A 102 0.82 -1.73 -7.61
C SER A 102 2.07 -2.16 -6.82
N ARG A 103 2.96 -1.21 -6.51
CA ARG A 103 4.19 -1.44 -5.75
C ARG A 103 3.98 -1.45 -4.22
N LEU A 104 2.87 -0.89 -3.75
CA LEU A 104 2.61 -0.61 -2.34
C LEU A 104 1.51 -1.49 -1.79
N ALA A 105 1.76 -2.22 -0.71
CA ALA A 105 0.73 -2.85 0.12
C ALA A 105 0.58 -2.01 1.40
N ILE A 106 -0.60 -1.43 1.61
CA ILE A 106 -0.90 -0.58 2.77
C ILE A 106 -1.66 -1.40 3.81
N GLN A 107 -1.20 -1.28 5.05
CA GLN A 107 -1.87 -1.82 6.22
C GLN A 107 -2.02 -0.73 7.26
N GLY A 108 -3.25 -0.34 7.53
CA GLY A 108 -3.54 0.48 8.71
C GLY A 108 -3.51 -0.37 9.97
N VAL A 109 -3.08 0.22 11.07
CA VAL A 109 -3.17 -0.39 12.40
C VAL A 109 -4.60 -0.17 12.91
N THR A 110 -5.30 -1.26 13.21
CA THR A 110 -6.63 -1.21 13.84
C THR A 110 -6.49 -1.02 15.34
N TYR A 111 -6.96 0.12 15.83
CA TYR A 111 -7.00 0.51 17.25
C TYR A 111 -7.98 1.67 17.45
N ALA A 112 -8.29 2.03 18.70
CA ALA A 112 -9.35 2.98 19.02
C ALA A 112 -9.03 4.43 18.58
N ALA A 113 -7.75 4.81 18.57
CA ALA A 113 -7.31 6.20 18.37
C ALA A 113 -8.02 7.19 19.31
N SER A 114 -8.26 6.80 20.56
CA SER A 114 -8.96 7.62 21.55
C SER A 114 -8.03 8.65 22.18
N VAL A 115 -8.60 9.75 22.72
CA VAL A 115 -7.84 10.71 23.53
C VAL A 115 -7.16 10.04 24.72
N SER A 116 -7.85 9.10 25.38
CA SER A 116 -7.27 8.33 26.50
C SER A 116 -6.06 7.48 26.09
N GLY A 117 -6.05 6.93 24.87
CA GLY A 117 -4.89 6.21 24.33
C GLY A 117 -3.71 7.13 24.07
N PHE A 118 -3.95 8.33 23.53
CA PHE A 118 -2.93 9.35 23.34
C PHE A 118 -2.27 9.77 24.66
N LEU A 119 -3.08 10.05 25.68
CA LEU A 119 -2.60 10.48 27.01
C LEU A 119 -1.79 9.39 27.73
N GLN A 120 -2.02 8.12 27.40
CA GLN A 120 -1.22 6.99 27.90
C GLN A 120 0.08 6.78 27.11
N GLY A 121 0.41 7.65 26.16
CA GLY A 121 1.62 7.51 25.33
C GLY A 121 1.46 6.48 24.20
N GLY A 122 0.22 6.26 23.76
CA GLY A 122 -0.17 5.39 22.66
C GLY A 122 -1.07 4.25 23.13
N ASP A 123 -2.09 3.92 22.32
CA ASP A 123 -2.95 2.76 22.57
C ASP A 123 -2.12 1.46 22.70
N ALA A 124 -2.26 0.77 23.83
CA ALA A 124 -1.47 -0.43 24.13
C ALA A 124 -1.79 -1.61 23.21
N ALA A 125 -3.07 -1.79 22.85
CA ALA A 125 -3.50 -2.82 21.92
C ALA A 125 -3.01 -2.49 20.50
N GLY A 126 -3.16 -1.25 20.06
CA GLY A 126 -2.65 -0.76 18.77
C GLY A 126 -1.13 -0.88 18.66
N SER A 127 -0.39 -0.57 19.72
CA SER A 127 1.07 -0.78 19.77
C SER A 127 1.45 -2.26 19.62
N THR A 128 0.64 -3.15 20.22
CA THR A 128 0.82 -4.61 20.08
C THR A 128 0.49 -5.07 18.66
N THR A 129 -0.62 -4.61 18.10
CA THR A 129 -1.03 -4.87 16.72
C THR A 129 0.06 -4.44 15.74
N MET A 130 0.61 -3.23 15.89
CA MET A 130 1.69 -2.74 15.02
C MET A 130 2.97 -3.59 15.16
N THR A 131 3.33 -4.00 16.37
CA THR A 131 4.47 -4.91 16.61
C THR A 131 4.26 -6.24 15.89
N ASN A 132 3.05 -6.82 16.00
CA ASN A 132 2.69 -8.07 15.35
C ASN A 132 2.71 -7.92 13.82
N LEU A 133 2.19 -6.82 13.28
CA LEU A 133 2.22 -6.54 11.84
C LEU A 133 3.64 -6.46 11.30
N ILE A 134 4.61 -5.91 12.04
CA ILE A 134 6.03 -5.95 11.66
C ILE A 134 6.49 -7.40 11.49
N SER A 135 6.22 -8.25 12.49
CA SER A 135 6.61 -9.66 12.49
C SER A 135 5.92 -10.45 11.37
N THR A 136 4.60 -10.31 11.24
CA THR A 136 3.80 -10.93 10.18
C THR A 136 4.29 -10.53 8.80
N THR A 137 4.60 -9.25 8.59
CA THR A 137 5.09 -8.76 7.30
C THR A 137 6.47 -9.31 6.97
N ALA A 138 7.38 -9.33 7.96
CA ALA A 138 8.73 -9.88 7.78
C ALA A 138 8.70 -11.38 7.41
N THR A 139 7.78 -12.14 8.00
CA THR A 139 7.61 -13.59 7.73
C THR A 139 6.89 -13.86 6.42
N ARG A 140 5.73 -13.21 6.18
CA ARG A 140 4.88 -13.47 5.02
C ARG A 140 5.45 -12.92 3.72
N CYS A 141 6.13 -11.78 3.79
CA CYS A 141 6.68 -11.09 2.63
C CYS A 141 8.19 -10.82 2.81
N PRO A 142 9.05 -11.85 2.81
CA PRO A 142 10.47 -11.71 3.13
C PRO A 142 11.29 -10.91 2.12
N SER A 143 10.73 -10.54 0.97
CA SER A 143 11.36 -9.63 -0.02
C SER A 143 10.86 -8.19 0.07
N THR A 144 9.78 -7.92 0.81
CA THR A 144 9.22 -6.57 0.91
C THR A 144 10.14 -5.63 1.70
N LYS A 145 10.16 -4.36 1.30
CA LYS A 145 10.73 -3.27 2.09
C LYS A 145 9.65 -2.76 3.05
N ILE A 146 9.88 -2.92 4.34
CA ILE A 146 8.92 -2.51 5.38
C ILE A 146 9.10 -1.03 5.68
N VAL A 147 8.02 -0.25 5.57
CA VAL A 147 7.94 1.15 5.96
C VAL A 147 6.98 1.26 7.14
N LEU A 148 7.44 1.88 8.22
CA LEU A 148 6.58 2.22 9.35
C LEU A 148 6.24 3.70 9.30
N ALA A 149 4.98 4.04 9.53
CA ALA A 149 4.60 5.44 9.62
C ALA A 149 3.48 5.70 10.60
N GLY A 150 3.42 6.92 11.11
CA GLY A 150 2.32 7.32 11.96
C GLY A 150 2.22 8.83 12.18
N TYR A 151 1.01 9.28 12.48
CA TYR A 151 0.69 10.68 12.74
C TYR A 151 0.18 10.84 14.18
N SER A 152 0.69 11.82 14.93
CA SER A 152 0.21 12.15 16.28
C SER A 152 0.27 10.93 17.23
N GLN A 153 -0.85 10.47 17.78
CA GLN A 153 -0.92 9.22 18.54
C GLN A 153 -0.33 8.02 17.77
N GLY A 154 -0.50 7.95 16.45
CA GLY A 154 0.09 6.90 15.62
C GLY A 154 1.61 6.92 15.63
N ALA A 155 2.25 8.08 15.76
CA ALA A 155 3.70 8.16 15.96
C ALA A 155 4.12 7.50 17.29
N GLN A 156 3.31 7.65 18.34
CA GLN A 156 3.56 6.94 19.60
C GLN A 156 3.50 5.42 19.42
N LEU A 157 2.56 4.90 18.64
CA LEU A 157 2.47 3.48 18.30
C LEU A 157 3.71 3.00 17.52
N VAL A 158 4.22 3.81 16.59
CA VAL A 158 5.46 3.52 15.85
C VAL A 158 6.64 3.37 16.81
N HIS A 159 6.83 4.31 17.73
CA HIS A 159 7.87 4.22 18.77
C HIS A 159 7.71 2.94 19.62
N ASN A 160 6.50 2.69 20.11
CA ASN A 160 6.22 1.54 20.96
C ASN A 160 6.53 0.22 20.23
N ALA A 161 6.10 0.11 18.97
CA ALA A 161 6.36 -1.08 18.16
C ALA A 161 7.84 -1.25 17.82
N ALA A 162 8.55 -0.15 17.52
CA ALA A 162 9.97 -0.16 17.20
C ALA A 162 10.84 -0.58 18.40
N VAL A 163 10.45 -0.20 19.62
CA VAL A 163 11.13 -0.64 20.86
C VAL A 163 10.81 -2.10 21.19
N ARG A 164 9.59 -2.56 20.92
CA ARG A 164 9.15 -3.93 21.27
C ARG A 164 9.56 -5.00 20.26
N THR A 165 9.80 -4.63 19.01
CA THR A 165 10.15 -5.58 17.95
C THR A 165 11.56 -6.15 18.16
N SER A 166 11.82 -7.36 17.67
CA SER A 166 13.15 -7.98 17.76
C SER A 166 14.17 -7.22 16.91
N ALA A 167 15.46 -7.30 17.26
CA ALA A 167 16.53 -6.70 16.46
C ALA A 167 16.53 -7.22 15.01
N THR A 168 16.22 -8.51 14.81
CA THR A 168 16.05 -9.12 13.48
C THR A 168 14.94 -8.42 12.69
N ASN A 169 13.76 -8.23 13.29
CA ASN A 169 12.64 -7.55 12.63
C ASN A 169 12.92 -6.05 12.44
N ALA A 170 13.58 -5.39 13.39
CA ALA A 170 14.01 -3.99 13.25
C ALA A 170 14.96 -3.81 12.06
N ALA A 171 15.88 -4.75 11.83
CA ALA A 171 16.78 -4.73 10.69
C ALA A 171 16.04 -4.80 9.34
N ARG A 172 14.88 -5.46 9.31
CA ARG A 172 13.99 -5.57 8.13
C ARG A 172 13.27 -4.26 7.77
N VAL A 173 13.15 -3.33 8.70
CA VAL A 173 12.54 -2.01 8.44
C VAL A 173 13.47 -1.21 7.54
N ALA A 174 12.94 -0.71 6.42
CA ALA A 174 13.67 0.10 5.45
C ALA A 174 13.57 1.60 5.76
N ALA A 175 12.39 2.05 6.22
CA ALA A 175 12.15 3.45 6.58
C ALA A 175 11.12 3.58 7.72
N VAL A 176 11.26 4.64 8.51
CA VAL A 176 10.30 5.09 9.51
C VAL A 176 10.01 6.57 9.26
N VAL A 177 8.74 6.94 9.19
CA VAL A 177 8.31 8.35 9.08
C VAL A 177 7.23 8.64 10.11
N VAL A 178 7.49 9.61 11.00
CA VAL A 178 6.48 10.07 11.96
C VAL A 178 6.18 11.56 11.78
N PHE A 179 4.90 11.91 11.83
CA PHE A 179 4.39 13.27 11.69
C PHE A 179 3.76 13.72 13.01
N GLY A 180 4.06 14.93 13.48
CA GLY A 180 3.48 15.45 14.72
C GLY A 180 3.80 14.57 15.92
N ASP A 181 5.06 14.17 16.06
CA ASP A 181 5.52 13.12 16.97
C ASP A 181 5.54 13.55 18.45
N PRO A 182 4.64 13.01 19.31
CA PRO A 182 4.61 13.35 20.74
C PRO A 182 5.79 12.75 21.52
N LYS A 183 6.52 11.82 20.91
CA LYS A 183 7.71 11.16 21.47
C LYS A 183 8.99 11.65 20.80
N ARG A 184 8.96 12.86 20.24
CA ARG A 184 10.12 13.48 19.58
C ARG A 184 11.38 13.36 20.44
N GLY A 185 12.44 12.81 19.85
CA GLY A 185 13.73 12.60 20.50
C GLY A 185 13.83 11.31 21.33
N GLN A 186 12.75 10.55 21.49
CA GLN A 186 12.80 9.22 22.10
C GLN A 186 13.30 8.17 21.10
N SER A 187 13.74 7.03 21.63
CA SER A 187 14.31 5.94 20.82
C SER A 187 13.26 5.23 19.95
N PHE A 188 13.72 4.72 18.80
CA PHE A 188 13.00 3.78 17.94
C PHE A 188 13.59 2.36 18.06
N GLY A 189 14.09 2.01 19.26
CA GLY A 189 14.68 0.71 19.53
C GLY A 189 15.93 0.45 18.70
N SER A 190 15.96 -0.71 18.03
CA SER A 190 17.11 -1.15 17.23
C SER A 190 17.10 -0.66 15.77
N ILE A 191 16.13 0.18 15.38
CA ILE A 191 16.06 0.72 14.02
C ILE A 191 17.13 1.81 13.86
N ALA A 192 17.98 1.68 12.84
CA ALA A 192 19.06 2.63 12.59
C ALA A 192 18.53 4.05 12.34
N ALA A 193 19.15 5.05 12.97
CA ALA A 193 18.76 6.47 12.86
C ALA A 193 18.71 6.98 11.41
N SER A 194 19.58 6.46 10.54
CA SER A 194 19.61 6.81 9.11
C SER A 194 18.34 6.41 8.34
N LYS A 195 17.48 5.55 8.91
CA LYS A 195 16.19 5.10 8.35
C LYS A 195 15.00 5.88 8.90
N ILE A 196 15.23 6.83 9.80
CA ILE A 196 14.15 7.50 10.56
C ILE A 196 14.02 8.95 10.11
N ARG A 197 12.78 9.38 9.89
CA ARG A 197 12.41 10.76 9.62
C ARG A 197 11.27 11.19 10.54
N THR A 198 11.59 12.04 11.51
CA THR A 198 10.60 12.75 12.32
C THR A 198 10.32 14.11 11.69
N ILE A 199 9.04 14.42 11.50
CA ILE A 199 8.55 15.70 10.95
C ILE A 199 7.69 16.36 12.02
N CYS A 200 8.18 17.48 12.54
CA CYS A 200 7.52 18.30 13.55
C CYS A 200 7.58 19.76 13.13
N HIS A 201 6.43 20.40 13.02
CA HIS A 201 6.34 21.82 12.72
C HIS A 201 6.67 22.67 13.95
N THR A 202 7.23 23.85 13.70
CA THR A 202 7.39 24.87 14.73
C THR A 202 6.02 25.30 15.24
N GLY A 203 5.82 25.31 16.56
CA GLY A 203 4.55 25.65 17.20
C GLY A 203 3.55 24.48 17.28
N ASP A 204 3.97 23.26 16.91
CA ASP A 204 3.21 22.06 17.22
C ASP A 204 3.45 21.65 18.68
N ASN A 205 2.48 21.99 19.54
CA ASN A 205 2.56 21.70 20.97
C ASN A 205 2.61 20.20 21.29
N ILE A 206 2.10 19.35 20.40
CA ILE A 206 2.15 17.90 20.56
C ILE A 206 3.60 17.41 20.45
N CYS A 207 4.36 17.93 19.49
CA CYS A 207 5.79 17.62 19.33
C CYS A 207 6.66 18.10 20.50
N GLU A 208 6.12 18.99 21.34
CA GLU A 208 6.78 19.54 22.52
C GLU A 208 6.38 18.79 23.80
N GLY A 209 5.63 17.69 23.67
CA GLY A 209 5.14 16.88 24.80
C GLY A 209 3.85 17.40 25.42
N GLY A 210 3.22 18.41 24.83
CA GLY A 210 1.92 18.93 25.24
C GLY A 210 0.75 18.12 24.68
N THR A 211 -0.46 18.64 24.92
CA THR A 211 -1.73 18.00 24.54
C THR A 211 -2.64 18.94 23.75
N SER A 212 -2.19 20.16 23.47
CA SER A 212 -2.98 21.16 22.75
C SER A 212 -2.85 20.98 21.24
N ILE A 213 -3.97 20.95 20.54
CA ILE A 213 -4.01 20.85 19.08
C ILE A 213 -3.91 22.27 18.49
N THR A 214 -2.73 22.62 17.96
CA THR A 214 -2.50 23.89 17.28
C THR A 214 -2.68 23.75 15.76
N ALA A 215 -2.78 24.86 15.03
CA ALA A 215 -2.84 24.83 13.57
C ALA A 215 -1.61 24.13 12.94
N ALA A 216 -0.44 24.24 13.59
CA ALA A 216 0.79 23.56 13.16
C ALA A 216 0.71 22.03 13.28
N HIS A 217 -0.16 21.50 14.14
CA HIS A 217 -0.39 20.05 14.24
C HIS A 217 -1.29 19.50 13.13
N LEU A 218 -2.08 20.36 12.46
CA LEU A 218 -3.18 19.95 11.59
C LEU A 218 -2.85 19.96 10.09
N ASN A 219 -1.63 20.35 9.71
CA ASN A 219 -1.25 20.64 8.33
C ASN A 219 -0.10 19.77 7.77
N TYR A 220 0.19 18.60 8.38
CA TYR A 220 1.23 17.66 7.92
C TYR A 220 0.96 16.99 6.56
N GLN A 221 -0.22 17.19 5.98
CA GLN A 221 -0.55 16.83 4.61
C GLN A 221 0.43 17.51 3.63
N ASN A 222 0.91 18.71 3.97
CA ASN A 222 1.87 19.47 3.18
C ASN A 222 3.24 18.78 3.10
N ASP A 223 3.59 17.96 4.09
CA ASP A 223 4.86 17.24 4.16
C ASP A 223 4.85 15.89 3.46
N ALA A 224 3.69 15.42 3.00
CA ALA A 224 3.53 14.12 2.37
C ALA A 224 4.54 13.89 1.21
N GLY A 225 4.80 14.93 0.40
CA GLY A 225 5.77 14.87 -0.69
C GLY A 225 7.22 14.72 -0.22
N THR A 226 7.62 15.49 0.80
CA THR A 226 8.96 15.41 1.41
C THR A 226 9.17 14.07 2.10
N ALA A 227 8.18 13.60 2.86
CA ALA A 227 8.20 12.29 3.50
C ALA A 227 8.29 11.15 2.48
N ALA A 228 7.50 11.22 1.39
CA ALA A 228 7.54 10.21 0.34
C ALA A 228 8.90 10.16 -0.38
N THR A 229 9.53 11.32 -0.58
CA THR A 229 10.89 11.40 -1.14
C THR A 229 11.91 10.69 -0.25
N PHE A 230 11.81 10.88 1.08
CA PHE A 230 12.63 10.16 2.04
C PHE A 230 12.41 8.64 1.93
N VAL A 231 11.15 8.18 1.92
CA VAL A 231 10.83 6.75 1.78
C VAL A 231 11.37 6.18 0.48
N ALA A 232 11.14 6.85 -0.65
CA ALA A 232 11.62 6.43 -1.96
C ALA A 232 13.14 6.21 -1.96
N GLY A 233 13.91 7.11 -1.34
CA GLY A 233 15.36 6.95 -1.19
C GLY A 233 15.82 5.79 -0.30
N LYS A 234 14.91 5.12 0.42
CA LYS A 234 15.20 3.93 1.25
C LYS A 234 14.70 2.62 0.66
N VAL A 235 13.79 2.68 -0.32
CA VAL A 235 13.08 1.50 -0.86
C VAL A 235 13.24 1.31 -2.36
N ALA A 236 13.82 2.30 -3.06
CA ALA A 236 14.23 2.21 -4.45
C ALA A 236 15.36 1.19 -4.65
#